data_AF-A0A356TL77-F1
#
_entry.id   AF-A0A356TL77-F1
#
_cell.length_a   1.000
_cell.length_b   1.000
_cell.length_c   1.000
_cell.angle_alpha   90.00
_cell.angle_beta   90.00
_cell.angle_gamma   90.00
#
_symmetry.space_group_name_H-M   'P 1'
#
loop_
_entity.id
_entity.type
_entity.pdbx_description
1 polymer ?
#
loop_
_entity_poly.entity_id
_entity_poly.type
_entity_poly.pdbx_seq_one_letter_code
_entity_poly.pdbx_strand_id
1 'polypeptide(L)'
;MKGSFCMNRVGGYVAMAALLAMGCGSDPIDRSLAQGEQLADVVCACPSVVGASSESECRSGIEESMLSDAEEACVRRAYAAYQAELDPVLDCQYQASEEYRGCMAAALEMCPPDSSEAAACGEALGMAFGACPSASEQAQAELNACFASRM
;
A
#
# COMPACT_ATOMS: atom_id res chain seq x y z
N MET A 1 -0.95 -22.46 -19.77
CA MET A 1 -0.58 -21.02 -19.89
C MET A 1 -1.71 -20.19 -19.30
N LYS A 2 -1.78 -20.06 -17.98
CA LYS A 2 -2.79 -19.27 -17.25
C LYS A 2 -2.14 -18.94 -15.90
N GLY A 3 -1.92 -17.67 -15.59
CA GLY A 3 -1.38 -17.27 -14.28
C GLY A 3 -0.68 -15.91 -14.21
N SER A 4 -0.15 -15.38 -15.31
CA SER A 4 0.73 -14.18 -15.22
C SER A 4 0.02 -12.81 -15.30
N PHE A 5 -1.31 -12.74 -15.42
CA PHE A 5 -1.99 -11.46 -15.68
C PHE A 5 -2.53 -10.75 -14.42
N CYS A 6 -2.70 -11.45 -13.29
CA CYS A 6 -3.19 -10.85 -12.03
C CYS A 6 -2.06 -10.38 -11.09
N MET A 7 -0.90 -11.06 -11.10
CA MET A 7 0.26 -10.66 -10.28
C MET A 7 0.81 -9.27 -10.62
N ASN A 8 0.73 -8.85 -11.89
CA ASN A 8 1.25 -7.54 -12.31
C ASN A 8 0.36 -6.35 -11.95
N ARG A 9 -0.92 -6.56 -11.59
CA ARG A 9 -1.79 -5.48 -11.10
C ARG A 9 -1.79 -5.40 -9.59
N VAL A 10 -1.91 -6.53 -8.89
CA VAL A 10 -1.87 -6.56 -7.42
C VAL A 10 -0.48 -6.17 -6.91
N GLY A 11 0.60 -6.62 -7.55
CA GLY A 11 1.97 -6.23 -7.19
C GLY A 11 2.26 -4.73 -7.41
N GLY A 12 1.57 -4.09 -8.35
CA GLY A 12 1.65 -2.64 -8.56
C GLY A 12 0.95 -1.84 -7.45
N TYR A 13 -0.16 -2.36 -6.91
CA TYR A 13 -0.86 -1.72 -5.77
C TYR A 13 -0.18 -2.01 -4.44
N VAL A 14 0.42 -3.19 -4.24
CA VAL A 14 1.24 -3.47 -3.06
C VAL A 14 2.53 -2.63 -3.06
N ALA A 15 3.12 -2.36 -4.23
CA ALA A 15 4.25 -1.44 -4.36
C ALA A 15 3.85 0.04 -4.13
N MET A 16 2.61 0.42 -4.45
CA MET A 16 2.09 1.76 -4.13
C MET A 16 1.58 1.86 -2.67
N ALA A 17 1.20 0.73 -2.06
CA ALA A 17 0.96 0.60 -0.61
C ALA A 17 2.28 0.56 0.19
N ALA A 18 3.41 0.21 -0.43
CA ALA A 18 4.73 0.33 0.17
C ALA A 18 5.21 1.80 0.30
N LEU A 19 4.58 2.75 -0.40
CA LEU A 19 4.71 4.19 -0.11
C LEU A 19 4.01 4.60 1.20
N LEU A 20 3.27 3.69 1.83
CA LEU A 20 2.42 3.91 3.01
C LEU A 20 2.76 2.95 4.18
N ALA A 21 4.03 2.59 4.48
CA ALA A 21 4.34 1.53 5.50
C ALA A 21 5.46 1.84 6.56
N MET A 22 5.09 1.94 7.87
CA MET A 22 5.81 1.93 9.21
C MET A 22 5.86 3.10 10.26
N GLY A 23 4.97 3.14 11.28
CA GLY A 23 5.19 3.93 12.52
C GLY A 23 4.08 4.91 12.99
N CYS A 24 3.59 4.79 14.22
CA CYS A 24 2.50 5.61 14.79
C CYS A 24 2.93 7.05 15.16
N GLY A 25 2.35 8.08 14.52
CA GLY A 25 2.70 9.48 14.76
C GLY A 25 1.74 10.47 14.10
N SER A 26 1.79 11.74 14.52
CA SER A 26 1.01 12.84 13.93
C SER A 26 1.50 13.24 12.53
N ASP A 27 2.62 12.67 12.08
CA ASP A 27 3.21 12.86 10.76
C ASP A 27 2.41 12.05 9.71
N PRO A 28 2.06 12.62 8.54
CA PRO A 28 1.29 11.90 7.51
C PRO A 28 1.98 10.66 6.97
N ILE A 29 3.32 10.64 6.99
CA ILE A 29 4.11 9.46 6.67
C ILE A 29 3.76 8.43 7.75
N ASP A 30 4.01 8.73 9.03
CA ASP A 30 3.68 7.88 10.19
C ASP A 30 2.24 7.31 10.19
N ARG A 31 1.22 8.11 9.89
CA ARG A 31 -0.15 7.58 9.82
C ARG A 31 -0.33 6.55 8.71
N SER A 32 0.19 6.85 7.53
CA SER A 32 0.13 5.95 6.36
C SER A 32 0.84 4.65 6.70
N LEU A 33 2.03 4.83 7.22
CA LEU A 33 2.93 3.85 7.75
C LEU A 33 2.23 2.84 8.71
N ALA A 34 1.49 3.30 9.73
CA ALA A 34 0.73 2.43 10.65
C ALA A 34 -0.48 1.75 9.97
N GLN A 35 -1.06 2.35 8.94
CA GLN A 35 -2.17 1.77 8.18
C GLN A 35 -1.71 0.58 7.33
N GLY A 36 -0.50 0.63 6.76
CA GLY A 36 0.11 -0.51 6.06
C GLY A 36 0.21 -1.76 6.95
N GLU A 37 0.63 -1.60 8.20
CA GLU A 37 0.68 -2.69 9.19
C GLU A 37 -0.71 -3.24 9.54
N GLN A 38 -1.70 -2.37 9.73
CA GLN A 38 -3.08 -2.79 10.00
C GLN A 38 -3.70 -3.54 8.81
N LEU A 39 -3.37 -3.12 7.59
CA LEU A 39 -3.80 -3.82 6.38
C LEU A 39 -3.11 -5.19 6.26
N ALA A 40 -1.82 -5.28 6.61
CA ALA A 40 -1.09 -6.54 6.67
C ALA A 40 -1.75 -7.53 7.63
N ASP A 41 -2.17 -7.07 8.82
CA ASP A 41 -2.90 -7.92 9.78
C ASP A 41 -4.22 -8.45 9.21
N VAL A 42 -4.99 -7.60 8.51
CA VAL A 42 -6.25 -8.00 7.87
C VAL A 42 -6.01 -9.02 6.76
N VAL A 43 -5.05 -8.76 5.88
CA VAL A 43 -4.79 -9.60 4.70
C VAL A 43 -4.12 -10.92 5.08
N CYS A 44 -3.16 -10.91 6.02
CA CYS A 44 -2.45 -12.11 6.43
C CYS A 44 -3.25 -13.02 7.36
N ALA A 45 -4.36 -12.55 7.94
CA ALA A 45 -5.38 -13.44 8.51
C ALA A 45 -5.99 -14.40 7.45
N CYS A 46 -5.88 -14.04 6.16
CA CYS A 46 -6.36 -14.82 5.02
C CYS A 46 -5.28 -14.94 3.92
N PRO A 47 -4.17 -15.65 4.18
CA PRO A 47 -2.95 -15.59 3.35
C PRO A 47 -3.17 -16.04 1.90
N SER A 48 -4.17 -16.88 1.64
CA SER A 48 -4.54 -17.32 0.30
C SER A 48 -4.94 -16.18 -0.64
N VAL A 49 -5.42 -15.05 -0.11
CA VAL A 49 -5.86 -13.91 -0.95
C VAL A 49 -4.69 -13.24 -1.67
N VAL A 50 -3.49 -13.32 -1.09
CA VAL A 50 -2.22 -12.84 -1.67
C VAL A 50 -1.38 -13.98 -2.25
N GLY A 51 -1.93 -15.20 -2.29
CA GLY A 51 -1.23 -16.38 -2.80
C GLY A 51 -0.18 -16.96 -1.86
N ALA A 52 -0.11 -16.51 -0.61
CA ALA A 52 0.76 -17.09 0.42
C ALA A 52 0.15 -18.41 0.96
N SER A 53 1.01 -19.36 1.30
CA SER A 53 0.58 -20.66 1.85
C SER A 53 0.34 -20.62 3.36
N SER A 54 0.80 -19.57 4.05
CA SER A 54 0.66 -19.38 5.49
C SER A 54 0.65 -17.89 5.86
N GLU A 55 0.14 -17.57 7.05
CA GLU A 55 0.23 -16.21 7.61
C GLU A 55 1.69 -15.76 7.74
N SER A 56 2.59 -16.64 8.17
CA SER A 56 4.02 -16.32 8.29
C SER A 56 4.65 -15.97 6.95
N GLU A 57 4.33 -16.71 5.88
CA GLU A 57 4.82 -16.39 4.54
C GLU A 57 4.25 -15.05 4.05
N CYS A 58 2.97 -14.79 4.32
CA CYS A 58 2.34 -13.50 4.02
C CYS A 58 3.05 -12.35 4.73
N ARG A 59 3.28 -12.46 6.04
CA ARG A 59 3.95 -11.43 6.84
C ARG A 59 5.39 -11.20 6.38
N SER A 60 6.18 -12.26 6.17
CA SER A 60 7.55 -12.12 5.69
C SER A 60 7.63 -11.43 4.32
N GLY A 61 6.71 -11.73 3.39
CA GLY A 61 6.66 -11.03 2.10
C GLY A 61 6.32 -9.53 2.22
N ILE A 62 5.50 -9.16 3.21
CA ILE A 62 5.20 -7.75 3.51
C ILE A 62 6.40 -7.06 4.16
N GLU A 63 7.07 -7.70 5.11
CA GLU A 63 8.30 -7.20 5.76
C GLU A 63 9.43 -6.99 4.75
N GLU A 64 9.55 -7.84 3.74
CA GLU A 64 10.52 -7.65 2.64
C GLU A 64 10.15 -6.47 1.71
N SER A 65 8.86 -6.12 1.65
CA SER A 65 8.33 -5.04 0.82
C SER A 65 8.36 -3.68 1.53
N MET A 66 8.46 -3.67 2.87
CA MET A 66 8.58 -2.49 3.72
C MET A 66 9.84 -1.65 3.43
N LEU A 67 9.79 -0.34 3.70
CA LEU A 67 10.92 0.60 3.50
C LEU A 67 12.12 0.21 4.36
N SER A 68 13.33 0.27 3.81
CA SER A 68 14.54 0.30 4.64
C SER A 68 14.69 1.67 5.31
N ASP A 69 15.46 1.74 6.39
CA ASP A 69 15.79 3.01 7.07
C ASP A 69 16.30 4.10 6.10
N ALA A 70 17.07 3.70 5.08
CA ALA A 70 17.62 4.62 4.08
C ALA A 70 16.54 5.17 3.14
N GLU A 71 15.59 4.33 2.76
CA GLU A 71 14.46 4.72 1.89
C GLU A 71 13.47 5.59 2.66
N GLU A 72 13.16 5.22 3.90
CA GLU A 72 12.30 6.05 4.76
C GLU A 72 12.92 7.44 4.98
N ALA A 73 14.21 7.51 5.31
CA ALA A 73 14.91 8.78 5.45
C ALA A 73 14.92 9.59 4.14
N CYS A 74 14.96 8.93 2.98
CA CYS A 74 14.84 9.60 1.70
C CYS A 74 13.43 10.16 1.46
N VAL A 75 12.39 9.34 1.68
CA VAL A 75 10.98 9.73 1.52
C VAL A 75 10.65 10.92 2.43
N ARG A 76 11.08 10.89 3.69
CA ARG A 76 10.89 12.00 4.63
C ARG A 76 11.54 13.30 4.15
N ARG A 77 12.73 13.23 3.55
CA ARG A 77 13.40 14.41 2.97
C ARG A 77 12.66 14.95 1.75
N ALA A 78 12.23 14.07 0.85
CA ALA A 78 11.44 14.46 -0.33
C ALA A 78 10.11 15.09 0.09
N TYR A 79 9.42 14.48 1.06
CA TYR A 79 8.20 15.01 1.62
C TYR A 79 8.38 16.42 2.21
N ALA A 80 9.42 16.64 3.02
CA ALA A 80 9.70 17.96 3.58
C ALA A 80 9.96 19.05 2.51
N ALA A 81 10.48 18.67 1.34
CA ALA A 81 10.74 19.60 0.24
C ALA A 81 9.48 19.94 -0.57
N TYR A 82 8.52 19.01 -0.68
CA TYR A 82 7.30 19.16 -1.49
C TYR A 82 6.01 19.04 -0.67
N GLN A 83 6.07 19.33 0.62
CA GLN A 83 4.98 19.06 1.57
C GLN A 83 3.63 19.60 1.10
N ALA A 84 3.57 20.86 0.65
CA ALA A 84 2.32 21.49 0.22
C ALA A 84 1.63 20.77 -0.97
N GLU A 85 2.42 20.05 -1.78
CA GLU A 85 1.91 19.27 -2.90
C GLU A 85 1.57 17.83 -2.50
N LEU A 86 2.29 17.28 -1.51
CA LEU A 86 2.18 15.88 -1.10
C LEU A 86 1.13 15.66 -0.01
N ASP A 87 0.90 16.63 0.89
CA ASP A 87 -0.14 16.57 1.93
C ASP A 87 -1.52 16.17 1.36
N PRO A 88 -2.08 16.86 0.35
CA PRO A 88 -3.41 16.51 -0.18
C PRO A 88 -3.43 15.16 -0.91
N VAL A 89 -2.29 14.72 -1.45
CA VAL A 89 -2.14 13.41 -2.12
C VAL A 89 -2.19 12.30 -1.08
N LEU A 90 -1.35 12.41 -0.04
CA LEU A 90 -1.25 11.44 1.04
C LEU A 90 -2.54 11.36 1.85
N ASP A 91 -3.21 12.48 2.12
CA ASP A 91 -4.49 12.46 2.83
C ASP A 91 -5.60 11.75 2.02
N CYS A 92 -5.65 11.96 0.70
CA CYS A 92 -6.60 11.26 -0.16
C CYS A 92 -6.31 9.75 -0.22
N GLN A 93 -5.04 9.37 -0.42
CA GLN A 93 -4.62 7.97 -0.46
C GLN A 93 -4.84 7.26 0.87
N TYR A 94 -4.62 7.95 1.99
CA TYR A 94 -4.90 7.44 3.33
C TYR A 94 -6.39 7.12 3.51
N GLN A 95 -7.29 8.02 3.09
CA GLN A 95 -8.74 7.78 3.16
C GLN A 95 -9.17 6.60 2.29
N ALA A 96 -8.69 6.56 1.04
CA ALA A 96 -8.97 5.45 0.14
C ALA A 96 -8.48 4.10 0.69
N SER A 97 -7.33 4.11 1.38
CA SER A 97 -6.77 2.92 2.03
C SER A 97 -7.56 2.49 3.27
N GLU A 98 -8.15 3.44 4.02
CA GLU A 98 -9.06 3.12 5.14
C GLU A 98 -10.33 2.44 4.64
N GLU A 99 -10.91 2.95 3.55
CA GLU A 99 -12.09 2.35 2.92
C GLU A 99 -11.78 0.94 2.41
N TYR A 100 -10.61 0.77 1.77
CA TYR A 100 -10.15 -0.55 1.33
C TYR A 100 -9.95 -1.52 2.50
N ARG A 101 -9.33 -1.08 3.59
CA ARG A 101 -9.15 -1.90 4.80
C ARG A 101 -10.49 -2.37 5.35
N GLY A 102 -11.49 -1.48 5.43
CA GLY A 102 -12.85 -1.83 5.84
C GLY A 102 -13.53 -2.83 4.89
N CYS A 103 -13.37 -2.62 3.58
CA CYS A 103 -13.88 -3.54 2.56
C CYS A 103 -13.24 -4.93 2.68
N MET A 104 -11.92 -5.00 2.79
CA MET A 104 -11.18 -6.26 2.94
C MET A 104 -11.54 -6.96 4.24
N ALA A 105 -11.66 -6.24 5.36
CA ALA A 105 -12.08 -6.85 6.62
C ALA A 105 -13.46 -7.53 6.50
N ALA A 106 -14.40 -6.92 5.77
CA ALA A 106 -15.71 -7.53 5.50
C ALA A 106 -15.60 -8.73 4.52
N ALA A 107 -14.85 -8.58 3.43
CA ALA A 107 -14.67 -9.63 2.43
C ALA A 107 -13.91 -10.87 2.98
N LEU A 108 -13.11 -10.67 4.03
CA LEU A 108 -12.33 -11.72 4.69
C LEU A 108 -13.02 -12.31 5.93
N GLU A 109 -14.28 -11.97 6.22
CA GLU A 109 -15.03 -12.56 7.35
C GLU A 109 -15.10 -14.10 7.28
N MET A 110 -15.05 -14.66 6.07
CA MET A 110 -14.94 -16.10 5.83
C MET A 110 -13.70 -16.40 4.98
N CYS A 111 -12.80 -17.24 5.50
CA CYS A 111 -11.59 -17.66 4.80
C CYS A 111 -11.67 -19.12 4.33
N PRO A 112 -11.38 -19.42 3.05
CA PRO A 112 -10.97 -18.49 1.99
C PRO A 112 -12.12 -17.57 1.53
N PRO A 113 -11.82 -16.32 1.12
CA PRO A 113 -12.85 -15.36 0.77
C PRO A 113 -13.47 -15.70 -0.57
N ASP A 114 -14.66 -15.16 -0.83
CA ASP A 114 -15.16 -15.13 -2.19
C ASP A 114 -14.21 -14.26 -3.02
N SER A 115 -13.56 -14.88 -4.02
CA SER A 115 -12.61 -14.22 -4.89
C SER A 115 -13.18 -12.98 -5.61
N SER A 116 -14.50 -12.86 -5.75
CA SER A 116 -15.16 -11.69 -6.32
C SER A 116 -15.22 -10.50 -5.35
N GLU A 117 -15.34 -10.73 -4.05
CA GLU A 117 -15.45 -9.67 -3.04
C GLU A 117 -14.10 -9.01 -2.78
N ALA A 118 -13.04 -9.81 -2.59
CA ALA A 118 -11.68 -9.28 -2.45
C ALA A 118 -11.20 -8.54 -3.71
N ALA A 119 -11.58 -9.04 -4.90
CA ALA A 119 -11.29 -8.37 -6.17
C ALA A 119 -12.03 -7.02 -6.29
N ALA A 120 -13.32 -6.96 -5.89
CA ALA A 120 -14.09 -5.72 -5.90
C ALA A 120 -13.50 -4.67 -4.96
N CYS A 121 -13.01 -5.07 -3.78
CA CYS A 121 -12.28 -4.15 -2.89
C CYS A 121 -11.02 -3.59 -3.56
N GLY A 122 -10.25 -4.43 -4.26
CA GLY A 122 -9.06 -3.98 -4.99
C GLY A 122 -9.37 -3.04 -6.17
N GLU A 123 -10.46 -3.28 -6.89
CA GLU A 123 -10.94 -2.38 -7.96
C GLU A 123 -11.39 -1.02 -7.40
N ALA A 124 -12.11 -1.02 -6.27
CA ALA A 124 -12.52 0.20 -5.59
C ALA A 124 -11.32 1.04 -5.13
N LEU A 125 -10.30 0.39 -4.54
CA LEU A 125 -9.05 1.06 -4.16
C LEU A 125 -8.36 1.70 -5.37
N GLY A 126 -8.24 0.97 -6.48
CA GLY A 126 -7.60 1.49 -7.69
C GLY A 126 -8.34 2.71 -8.27
N MET A 127 -9.67 2.71 -8.26
CA MET A 127 -10.48 3.87 -8.66
C MET A 127 -10.29 5.05 -7.71
N ALA A 128 -10.30 4.81 -6.40
CA ALA A 128 -10.12 5.85 -5.40
C ALA A 128 -8.73 6.50 -5.48
N PHE A 129 -7.68 5.69 -5.65
CA PHE A 129 -6.31 6.19 -5.87
C PHE A 129 -6.19 6.99 -7.17
N GLY A 130 -6.83 6.54 -8.25
CA GLY A 130 -6.85 7.26 -9.52
C GLY A 130 -7.62 8.58 -9.48
N ALA A 131 -8.48 8.78 -8.48
CA ALA A 131 -9.22 10.02 -8.25
C ALA A 131 -8.47 11.01 -7.34
N CYS A 132 -7.40 10.57 -6.68
CA CYS A 132 -6.59 11.45 -5.83
C CYS A 132 -5.87 12.52 -6.67
N PRO A 133 -5.58 13.70 -6.06
CA PRO A 133 -4.75 14.69 -6.72
C PRO A 133 -3.37 14.11 -7.02
N SER A 134 -2.73 14.65 -8.05
CA SER A 134 -1.35 14.30 -8.40
C SER A 134 -0.39 15.38 -7.89
N ALA A 135 0.72 14.99 -7.30
CA ALA A 135 1.85 15.89 -7.05
C ALA A 135 2.51 16.31 -8.37
N SER A 136 3.36 17.34 -8.36
CA SER A 136 4.15 17.69 -9.55
C SER A 136 5.03 16.53 -10.01
N GLU A 137 5.39 16.53 -11.30
CA GLU A 137 6.33 15.56 -11.87
C GLU A 137 7.66 15.55 -11.11
N GLN A 138 8.08 16.71 -10.60
CA GLN A 138 9.31 16.85 -9.82
C GLN A 138 9.20 16.17 -8.45
N ALA A 139 8.12 16.42 -7.71
CA ALA A 139 7.87 15.74 -6.43
C ALA A 139 7.79 14.21 -6.60
N GLN A 140 7.14 13.75 -7.67
CA GLN A 140 7.08 12.33 -8.01
C GLN A 140 8.46 11.75 -8.37
N ALA A 141 9.27 12.47 -9.15
CA ALA A 141 10.61 12.03 -9.52
C ALA A 141 11.52 11.89 -8.27
N GLU A 142 11.44 12.83 -7.34
CA GLU A 142 12.21 12.80 -6.08
C GLU A 142 11.79 11.65 -5.17
N LEU A 143 10.48 11.38 -5.07
CA LEU A 143 9.97 10.19 -4.36
C LEU A 143 10.44 8.90 -5.03
N ASN A 144 10.33 8.81 -6.36
CA ASN A 144 10.77 7.63 -7.12
C ASN A 144 12.28 7.37 -7.00
N ALA A 145 13.09 8.44 -6.88
CA ALA A 145 14.53 8.32 -6.69
C ALA A 145 14.89 7.60 -5.37
N CYS A 146 14.05 7.69 -4.34
CA CYS A 146 14.25 6.96 -3.09
C CYS A 146 14.26 5.45 -3.26
N PHE A 147 13.58 4.93 -4.28
CA PHE A 147 13.42 3.50 -4.55
C PHE A 147 14.32 2.98 -5.66
N ALA A 148 15.24 3.82 -6.17
CA ALA A 148 16.06 3.47 -7.33
C ALA A 148 16.92 2.22 -7.11
N SER A 149 17.24 1.86 -5.87
CA SER A 149 17.99 0.65 -5.52
C SER A 149 17.18 -0.64 -5.56
N ARG A 150 15.85 -0.56 -5.69
CA ARG A 150 14.95 -1.73 -5.79
C ARG A 150 14.64 -2.14 -7.23
N MET A 151 15.04 -1.34 -8.21
CA MET A 151 14.85 -1.58 -9.66
C MET A 151 16.10 -2.22 -10.27
#